data_AF-A0A5N9EDD4-F1
#
_entry.id   AF-A0A5N9EDD4-F1
#
_cell.length_a   1.000
_cell.length_b   1.000
_cell.length_c   1.000
_cell.angle_alpha   90.00
_cell.angle_beta   90.00
_cell.angle_gamma   90.00
#
_symmetry.space_group_name_H-M   'P 1'
#
loop_
_entity.id
_entity.type
_entity.pdbx_description
1 polymer ?
#
loop_
_entity_poly.entity_id
_entity_poly.type
_entity_poly.pdbx_seq_one_letter_code
_entity_poly.pdbx_strand_id
1 'polypeptide(L)' 'MKFMASELNSGRPPSNVMARANRKSFSKGNIYAGTGRNQSCPCGSQKKYKICHGA' A
#
# COMPACT_ATOMS: atom_id res chain seq x y z
N MET A 1 19.79 -5.31 -6.32
CA MET A 1 20.81 -6.32 -5.98
C MET A 1 20.46 -7.11 -4.70
N LYS A 2 20.18 -6.46 -3.56
CA LYS A 2 19.94 -7.15 -2.26
C LYS A 2 18.75 -8.13 -2.25
N PHE A 3 17.66 -7.81 -2.96
CA PHE A 3 16.44 -8.63 -3.03
C PHE A 3 16.60 -9.93 -3.85
N MET A 4 17.39 -9.89 -4.94
CA MET A 4 17.69 -11.08 -5.73
C MET A 4 18.42 -12.13 -4.89
N ALA A 5 19.40 -11.68 -4.09
CA ALA A 5 20.14 -12.54 -3.17
C ALA A 5 19.23 -13.20 -2.12
N SER A 6 18.25 -12.46 -1.56
CA SER A 6 17.30 -13.03 -0.59
C SER A 6 16.35 -14.07 -1.20
N GLU A 7 15.97 -13.93 -2.46
CA GLU A 7 15.06 -14.88 -3.14
C GLU A 7 15.79 -16.21 -3.42
N LEU A 8 17.05 -16.13 -3.87
CA LEU A 8 17.93 -17.30 -4.06
C LEU A 8 18.22 -18.03 -2.74
N ASN A 9 18.54 -17.29 -1.67
CA ASN A 9 18.76 -17.87 -0.34
C ASN A 9 17.50 -18.56 0.22
N SER A 10 16.32 -18.13 -0.22
CA SER A 10 15.04 -18.73 0.18
C SER A 10 14.66 -19.94 -0.69
N GLY A 11 15.53 -20.39 -1.62
CA GLY A 11 15.24 -21.49 -2.54
C GLY A 11 14.17 -21.16 -3.58
N ARG A 12 13.88 -19.88 -3.81
CA ARG A 12 12.80 -19.44 -4.70
C ARG A 12 13.35 -19.17 -6.09
N PRO A 13 12.62 -19.51 -7.15
CA PRO A 13 13.09 -19.35 -8.51
C PRO A 13 13.26 -17.86 -8.86
N PRO A 14 14.29 -17.50 -9.65
CA PRO A 14 14.59 -16.12 -10.01
C PRO A 14 13.49 -15.46 -10.87
N SER A 15 12.59 -16.23 -11.48
CA SER A 15 11.39 -15.72 -12.16
C SER A 15 10.47 -14.90 -11.25
N ASN A 16 10.47 -15.17 -9.93
CA ASN A 16 9.73 -14.39 -8.96
C ASN A 16 10.24 -12.95 -8.81
N VAL A 17 11.51 -12.71 -9.13
CA VAL A 17 12.11 -11.37 -9.04
C VAL A 17 11.41 -10.40 -9.97
N MET A 18 11.13 -10.81 -11.22
CA MET A 18 10.43 -9.98 -12.19
C MET A 18 8.96 -9.77 -11.81
N ALA A 19 8.28 -10.83 -11.35
CA ALA A 19 6.90 -10.74 -10.88
C ALA A 19 6.75 -9.79 -9.69
N ARG A 20 7.73 -9.77 -8.77
CA ARG A 20 7.71 -8.88 -7.60
C ARG A 20 8.26 -7.48 -7.88
N ALA A 21 9.19 -7.32 -8.82
CA ALA A 21 9.65 -6.01 -9.28
C ALA A 21 8.51 -5.22 -9.95
N ASN A 22 7.61 -5.91 -10.68
CA ASN A 22 6.39 -5.31 -11.22
C ASN A 22 5.30 -5.05 -10.17
N ARG A 23 5.36 -5.72 -9.01
CA ARG A 23 4.65 -5.27 -7.80
C ARG A 23 5.40 -4.11 -7.16
N LYS A 24 5.75 -3.08 -7.93
CA LYS A 24 5.97 -1.74 -7.37
C LYS A 24 4.75 -1.49 -6.51
N SER A 25 5.00 -1.47 -5.22
CA SER A 25 4.05 -1.40 -4.14
C SER A 25 2.80 -0.66 -4.61
N PHE A 26 1.66 -1.35 -4.64
CA PHE A 26 0.49 -0.72 -4.06
C PHE A 26 0.97 -0.38 -2.66
N SER A 27 1.52 0.82 -2.52
CA SER A 27 1.75 1.43 -1.24
C SER A 27 0.50 1.11 -0.48
N LYS A 28 0.63 0.62 0.75
CA LYS A 28 -0.38 0.87 1.75
C LYS A 28 -0.51 2.39 1.77
N GLY A 29 -1.28 2.90 0.81
CA GLY A 29 -1.47 4.30 0.59
C GLY A 29 -2.02 4.80 1.88
N ASN A 30 -1.67 6.03 2.22
CA ASN A 30 -2.45 6.74 3.21
C ASN A 30 -3.92 6.49 2.87
N ILE A 31 -4.66 5.81 3.75
CA ILE A 31 -6.07 5.44 3.51
C ILE A 31 -6.94 6.68 3.31
N TYR A 32 -6.42 7.85 3.69
CA TYR A 32 -7.00 9.16 3.50
C TYR A 32 -6.58 9.83 2.19
N ALA A 33 -5.60 9.30 1.45
CA ALA A 33 -5.19 9.82 0.15
C ALA A 33 -6.38 9.72 -0.83
N GLY A 34 -6.78 10.88 -1.38
CA GLY A 34 -7.94 10.98 -2.26
C GLY A 34 -9.30 11.03 -1.56
N THR A 35 -9.35 11.01 -0.22
CA THR A 35 -10.63 11.18 0.51
C THR A 35 -11.07 12.64 0.47
N GLY A 36 -12.20 12.92 -0.18
CA GLY A 36 -12.78 14.26 -0.20
C GLY A 36 -13.27 14.73 1.17
N ARG A 37 -13.18 16.03 1.47
CA ARG A 37 -13.57 16.63 2.77
C ARG A 37 -14.97 16.24 3.26
N ASN A 38 -15.93 16.08 2.34
CA ASN A 38 -17.32 15.73 2.67
C ASN A 38 -17.63 14.22 2.56
N GLN A 39 -16.69 13.40 2.08
CA GLN A 39 -16.86 11.94 1.99
C GLN A 39 -16.86 11.30 3.38
N SER A 40 -17.42 10.10 3.50
CA SER A 40 -17.32 9.31 4.73
C SER A 40 -15.85 9.02 5.05
N CYS A 41 -15.49 9.14 6.33
CA CYS A 41 -14.11 8.94 6.75
C CYS A 41 -13.72 7.44 6.63
N PRO A 42 -12.60 7.12 5.96
CA PRO A 42 -12.10 5.74 5.80
C PRO A 42 -11.74 5.02 7.11
N CYS A 43 -11.74 5.72 8.25
CA CYS A 43 -11.43 5.14 9.56
C CYS A 43 -12.60 4.33 10.18
N GLY A 44 -13.75 4.27 9.51
CA GLY A 44 -14.93 3.52 9.99
C GLY A 44 -15.84 4.28 10.96
N SER A 45 -15.59 5.56 11.25
CA SER A 45 -16.40 6.35 12.19
C SER A 45 -17.76 6.79 11.64
N GLN A 46 -18.01 6.58 10.34
CA GLN A 46 -19.17 7.07 9.59
C GLN A 46 -19.33 8.62 9.57
N LYS A 47 -18.44 9.36 10.22
CA LYS A 47 -18.39 10.83 10.17
C LYS A 47 -17.82 11.29 8.84
N LYS A 48 -18.18 12.50 8.40
CA LYS A 48 -17.53 13.16 7.24
C LYS A 48 -16.03 13.35 7.52
N TYR A 49 -15.19 13.20 6.50
CA TYR A 49 -13.73 13.26 6.65
C TYR A 49 -13.27 14.55 7.36
N LYS A 50 -13.80 15.72 6.98
CA LYS A 50 -13.50 17.02 7.61
C LYS A 50 -13.88 17.15 9.10
N ILE A 51 -14.70 16.23 9.64
CA ILE A 51 -15.16 16.21 11.04
C ILE A 51 -14.38 15.14 11.84
N CYS A 52 -13.55 14.35 11.16
CA CYS A 52 -12.83 13.24 11.74
C CYS A 52 -11.33 13.46 11.54
N HIS A 53 -10.71 12.79 10.56
CA HIS A 53 -9.27 12.85 10.31
C HIS A 53 -8.83 13.94 9.30
N GLY A 54 -9.76 14.73 8.77
CA GLY A 54 -9.49 15.81 7.82
C GLY A 54 -9.47 17.21 8.43
N ALA A 55 -9.25 17.30 9.76
CA ALA A 55 -9.03 18.55 10.49
C ALA A 55 -7.67 19.16 10.11
#